data_AF-A0AAX3P0U1-F1
#
_entry.id   AF-A0AAX3P0U1-F1
#
_cell.length_a   1.000
_cell.length_b   1.000
_cell.length_c   1.000
_cell.angle_alpha   90.00
_cell.angle_beta   90.00
_cell.angle_gamma   90.00
#
_symmetry.space_group_name_H-M   'P 1'
#
loop_
_entity.id
_entity.type
_entity.pdbx_description
1 polymer ?
#
loop_
_entity_poly.entity_id
_entity_poly.type
_entity_poly.pdbx_seq_one_letter_code
_entity_poly.pdbx_strand_id
1 'polypeptide(L)'
;MKAILTIKLTAYHRPISICFVGKKLFLIFNKMFTISPCTEAGVWDFIRSHLHYLPSVKLIGNSLQQIPERDPRILFDQLIAFYVRKGYQLPINSKEFQNGLTQRFIERDGMFFLPEQAAEYDKQKLASGGITQTSLFVKDEASAIDWLRQQLKNKPQGFSDLNPVFMQQLGGWSKNEIVLDLRELLCQNFLCYDGQDEVPDQIHSYLSSNWKELRNLAKNDPALVAKAKDRWYVPDPNKAGDLEKLREKSLLKEFEEYKAAKKKLKVFRIEAVRTGFKTLWEQQEFAALIAVADKLPSNVLEEDPVLLMYYDQAVTLSQVDADDEW
;
A
#
# COMPACT_ATOMS: atom_id res chain seq x y z
N MET A 1 -6.89 60.74 6.81
CA MET A 1 -5.45 60.58 7.09
C MET A 1 -5.25 59.30 7.87
N LYS A 2 -4.36 58.43 7.39
CA LYS A 2 -3.99 57.13 7.96
C LYS A 2 -3.27 57.32 9.30
N ALA A 3 -3.55 56.47 10.28
CA ALA A 3 -2.61 56.17 11.36
C ALA A 3 -2.48 54.63 11.45
N ILE A 4 -1.32 54.18 11.04
CA ILE A 4 -0.84 52.79 11.01
C ILE A 4 -0.32 52.49 12.41
N LEU A 5 -0.84 51.45 13.07
CA LEU A 5 -0.18 50.89 14.25
C LEU A 5 0.47 49.55 13.88
N THR A 6 1.78 49.61 13.79
CA THR A 6 2.73 48.55 13.50
C THR A 6 2.86 47.60 14.71
N ILE A 7 2.51 46.33 14.56
CA ILE A 7 2.90 45.28 15.51
C ILE A 7 4.07 44.51 14.91
N LYS A 8 5.21 44.57 15.61
CA LYS A 8 6.49 43.94 15.25
C LYS A 8 6.36 42.42 15.31
N LEU A 9 6.60 41.74 14.18
CA LEU A 9 7.01 40.33 14.16
C LEU A 9 8.41 40.21 14.79
N THR A 10 8.55 39.37 15.81
CA THR A 10 9.86 38.82 16.20
C THR A 10 9.95 37.38 15.71
N ALA A 11 11.10 37.09 15.10
CA ALA A 11 11.39 35.93 14.32
C ALA A 11 11.49 34.64 15.16
N TYR A 12 10.78 33.61 14.73
CA TYR A 12 11.22 32.21 14.88
C TYR A 12 11.27 31.60 13.48
N HIS A 13 12.47 31.60 12.90
CA HIS A 13 12.78 31.03 11.61
C HIS A 13 13.41 29.65 11.82
N ARG A 14 12.61 28.60 11.64
CA ARG A 14 13.04 27.43 10.85
C ARG A 14 11.87 27.03 9.96
N PRO A 15 11.92 27.29 8.65
CA PRO A 15 10.92 26.79 7.74
C PRO A 15 11.15 25.28 7.59
N ILE A 16 10.24 24.51 8.19
CA ILE A 16 10.04 23.12 7.83
C ILE A 16 9.45 23.14 6.42
N SER A 17 10.27 22.80 5.42
CA SER A 17 9.80 22.47 4.08
C SER A 17 9.07 21.11 4.13
N ILE A 18 7.87 21.11 4.69
CA ILE A 18 6.85 20.12 4.36
C ILE A 18 6.25 20.59 3.04
N CYS A 19 6.55 19.88 1.96
CA CYS A 19 5.95 20.08 0.65
C CYS A 19 4.43 19.91 0.75
N PHE A 20 3.79 21.07 0.88
CA PHE A 20 2.43 21.43 0.53
C PHE A 20 1.96 20.74 -0.78
N VAL A 21 1.35 19.56 -0.68
CA VAL A 21 0.55 19.01 -1.80
C VAL A 21 -0.89 18.71 -1.35
N GLY A 22 -1.10 18.21 -0.13
CA GLY A 22 -2.43 17.78 0.34
C GLY A 22 -3.49 18.88 0.48
N LYS A 23 -3.16 20.07 1.00
CA LYS A 23 -4.17 21.12 1.28
C LYS A 23 -4.64 21.88 0.05
N LYS A 24 -3.85 21.95 -1.02
CA LYS A 24 -4.19 22.72 -2.23
C LYS A 24 -5.11 21.94 -3.17
N LEU A 25 -5.05 20.61 -3.13
CA LEU A 25 -5.93 19.73 -3.89
C LEU A 25 -7.38 19.75 -3.34
N PHE A 26 -7.53 19.90 -2.02
CA PHE A 26 -8.83 19.88 -1.33
C PHE A 26 -9.70 21.13 -1.61
N LEU A 27 -9.11 22.31 -1.75
CA LEU A 27 -9.85 23.58 -1.82
C LEU A 27 -10.31 23.99 -3.24
N ILE A 28 -9.75 23.41 -4.30
CA ILE A 28 -10.05 23.79 -5.70
C ILE A 28 -11.04 22.80 -6.37
N PHE A 29 -11.21 21.60 -5.81
CA PHE A 29 -11.97 20.48 -6.39
C PHE A 29 -13.50 20.67 -6.43
N ASN A 30 -14.07 21.59 -5.62
CA ASN A 30 -15.53 21.79 -5.51
C ASN A 30 -16.17 22.50 -6.73
N LYS A 31 -15.41 22.90 -7.75
CA LYS A 31 -15.90 23.83 -8.79
C LYS A 31 -16.13 23.24 -10.19
N MET A 32 -15.88 21.94 -10.41
CA MET A 32 -15.92 21.35 -11.77
C MET A 32 -16.77 20.08 -11.94
N PHE A 33 -17.66 19.74 -11.00
CA PHE A 33 -18.65 18.68 -11.26
C PHE A 33 -19.90 19.25 -11.93
N THR A 34 -20.06 18.97 -13.23
CA THR A 34 -21.32 19.17 -13.97
C THR A 34 -22.18 17.90 -14.03
N ILE A 35 -21.63 16.74 -13.64
CA ILE A 35 -22.27 15.42 -13.79
C ILE A 35 -22.54 14.80 -12.42
N SER A 36 -23.69 14.14 -12.28
CA SER A 36 -24.14 13.51 -11.03
C SER A 36 -23.12 12.47 -10.52
N PRO A 37 -22.65 12.58 -9.26
CA PRO A 37 -21.56 11.77 -8.72
C PRO A 37 -21.90 10.28 -8.58
N CYS A 38 -23.18 9.91 -8.61
CA CYS A 38 -23.66 8.53 -8.48
C CYS A 38 -23.72 7.76 -9.82
N THR A 39 -23.03 8.22 -10.86
CA THR A 39 -23.01 7.60 -12.19
C THR A 39 -21.63 7.07 -12.54
N GLU A 40 -21.55 6.08 -13.43
CA GLU A 40 -20.27 5.56 -13.94
C GLU A 40 -19.40 6.67 -14.55
N ALA A 41 -20.02 7.65 -15.22
CA ALA A 41 -19.33 8.81 -15.78
C ALA A 41 -18.60 9.63 -14.71
N GLY A 42 -19.23 9.87 -13.55
CA GLY A 42 -18.63 10.63 -12.45
C GLY A 42 -17.38 9.96 -11.86
N VAL A 43 -17.34 8.62 -11.85
CA VAL A 43 -16.16 7.86 -11.43
C VAL A 43 -14.97 8.12 -12.35
N TRP A 44 -15.20 8.05 -13.67
CA TRP A 44 -14.13 8.24 -14.65
C TRP A 44 -13.65 9.68 -14.75
N ASP A 45 -14.54 10.65 -14.53
CA ASP A 45 -14.18 12.06 -14.42
C ASP A 45 -13.29 12.30 -13.20
N PHE A 46 -13.61 11.69 -12.05
CA PHE A 46 -12.75 11.75 -10.87
C PHE A 46 -11.34 11.22 -11.16
N ILE A 47 -11.23 10.03 -11.76
CA ILE A 47 -9.93 9.43 -12.10
C ILE A 47 -9.15 10.29 -13.10
N ARG A 48 -9.83 10.82 -14.12
CA ARG A 48 -9.21 11.70 -15.12
C ARG A 48 -8.65 12.97 -14.47
N SER A 49 -9.42 13.61 -13.59
CA SER A 49 -8.95 14.76 -12.82
C SER A 49 -7.80 14.38 -11.88
N HIS A 50 -7.90 13.25 -11.19
CA HIS A 50 -6.86 12.79 -10.28
C HIS A 50 -5.53 12.55 -11.02
N LEU A 51 -5.56 11.81 -12.14
CA LEU A 51 -4.40 11.58 -12.99
C LEU A 51 -3.81 12.87 -13.58
N HIS A 52 -4.65 13.88 -13.86
CA HIS A 52 -4.20 15.19 -14.33
C HIS A 52 -3.36 15.93 -13.28
N TYR A 53 -3.72 15.84 -11.99
CA TYR A 53 -2.98 16.48 -10.91
C TYR A 53 -1.72 15.71 -10.49
N LEU A 54 -1.66 14.40 -10.76
CA LEU A 54 -0.45 13.63 -10.51
C LEU A 54 0.65 14.02 -11.51
N PRO A 55 1.90 14.22 -11.05
CA PRO A 55 3.02 14.44 -11.96
C PRO A 55 3.11 13.30 -12.98
N SER A 56 3.36 13.62 -14.25
CA SER A 56 3.57 12.61 -15.30
C SER A 56 4.94 11.94 -15.15
N VAL A 57 5.93 12.70 -14.66
CA VAL A 57 7.32 12.27 -14.56
C VAL A 57 7.90 12.78 -13.24
N LYS A 58 8.51 11.87 -12.46
CA LYS A 58 9.37 12.21 -11.32
C LYS A 58 10.78 11.71 -11.67
N LEU A 59 11.76 12.61 -11.68
CA LEU A 59 13.17 12.27 -11.91
C LEU A 59 13.91 12.34 -10.58
N ILE A 60 14.69 11.30 -10.27
CA ILE A 60 15.69 11.34 -9.20
C ILE A 60 17.05 11.20 -9.88
N GLY A 61 17.80 12.29 -9.96
CA GLY A 61 19.03 12.34 -10.75
C GLY A 61 18.74 12.21 -12.25
N ASN A 62 19.37 11.23 -12.91
CA ASN A 62 19.21 10.96 -14.35
C ASN A 62 18.23 9.81 -14.67
N SER A 63 17.50 9.31 -13.67
CA SER A 63 16.65 8.12 -13.83
C SER A 63 15.20 8.41 -13.46
N LEU A 64 14.28 7.78 -14.20
CA LEU A 64 12.84 7.88 -13.96
C LEU A 64 12.45 7.13 -12.69
N GLN A 65 11.73 7.81 -11.80
CA GLN A 65 11.14 7.23 -10.62
C GLN A 65 9.71 6.76 -10.93
N GLN A 66 9.36 5.56 -10.45
CA GLN A 66 7.98 5.08 -10.46
C GLN A 66 7.12 5.92 -9.51
N ILE A 67 5.89 6.22 -9.91
CA ILE A 67 4.94 7.05 -9.15
C ILE A 67 3.85 6.10 -8.60
N PRO A 68 3.95 5.65 -7.33
CA PRO A 68 3.01 4.68 -6.77
C PRO A 68 1.55 5.17 -6.79
N GLU A 69 1.33 6.49 -6.79
CA GLU A 69 0.00 7.10 -6.85
C GLU A 69 -0.72 6.84 -8.19
N ARG A 70 -0.01 6.38 -9.23
CA ARG A 70 -0.57 5.97 -10.53
C ARG A 70 -0.85 4.46 -10.62
N ASP A 71 -0.60 3.71 -9.55
CA ASP A 71 -0.89 2.28 -9.48
C ASP A 71 -2.41 2.01 -9.46
N PRO A 72 -2.91 0.96 -10.12
CA PRO A 72 -4.34 0.69 -10.22
C PRO A 72 -5.03 0.51 -8.87
N ARG A 73 -4.32 -0.09 -7.90
CA ARG A 73 -4.85 -0.31 -6.54
C ARG A 73 -4.95 1.00 -5.80
N ILE A 74 -3.88 1.80 -5.84
CA ILE A 74 -3.85 3.11 -5.18
C ILE A 74 -4.90 4.06 -5.80
N LEU A 75 -5.08 4.05 -7.12
CA LEU A 75 -6.13 4.82 -7.79
C LEU A 75 -7.54 4.40 -7.34
N PHE A 76 -7.76 3.09 -7.16
CA PHE A 76 -9.02 2.57 -6.65
C PHE A 76 -9.26 2.97 -5.18
N ASP A 77 -8.22 2.90 -4.35
CA ASP A 77 -8.29 3.30 -2.95
C ASP A 77 -8.60 4.79 -2.80
N GLN A 78 -8.01 5.64 -3.65
CA GLN A 78 -8.32 7.08 -3.69
C GLN A 78 -9.76 7.35 -4.13
N LEU A 79 -10.29 6.57 -5.07
CA LEU A 79 -11.68 6.65 -5.51
C LEU A 79 -12.64 6.26 -4.37
N ILE A 80 -12.38 5.13 -3.70
CA ILE A 80 -13.16 4.71 -2.53
C ILE A 80 -13.13 5.79 -1.46
N ALA A 81 -11.94 6.30 -1.13
CA ALA A 81 -11.78 7.35 -0.12
C ALA A 81 -12.60 8.61 -0.48
N PHE A 82 -12.67 8.98 -1.77
CA PHE A 82 -13.50 10.11 -2.22
C PHE A 82 -15.00 9.85 -2.06
N TYR A 83 -15.48 8.69 -2.53
CA TYR A 83 -16.91 8.34 -2.49
C TYR A 83 -17.41 8.16 -1.06
N VAL A 84 -16.63 7.49 -0.21
CA VAL A 84 -16.94 7.31 1.21
C VAL A 84 -16.96 8.66 1.93
N ARG A 85 -15.99 9.56 1.70
CA ARG A 85 -15.97 10.92 2.29
C ARG A 85 -17.18 11.77 1.93
N LYS A 86 -17.78 11.54 0.76
CA LYS A 86 -18.96 12.27 0.29
C LYS A 86 -20.28 11.58 0.66
N GLY A 87 -20.23 10.40 1.28
CA GLY A 87 -21.42 9.59 1.60
C GLY A 87 -22.10 9.01 0.36
N TYR A 88 -21.38 8.84 -0.75
CA TYR A 88 -21.93 8.29 -1.98
C TYR A 88 -21.66 6.79 -2.09
N GLN A 89 -22.62 6.05 -2.66
CA GLN A 89 -22.42 4.65 -3.03
C GLN A 89 -21.55 4.57 -4.28
N LEU A 90 -20.56 3.68 -4.26
CA LEU A 90 -19.69 3.46 -5.41
C LEU A 90 -20.45 2.65 -6.47
N PRO A 91 -20.67 3.18 -7.70
CA PRO A 91 -21.51 2.53 -8.69
C PRO A 91 -20.80 1.39 -9.45
N ILE A 92 -19.52 1.15 -9.19
CA ILE A 92 -18.71 0.12 -9.85
C ILE A 92 -17.96 -0.73 -8.82
N ASN A 93 -17.75 -2.01 -9.12
CA ASN A 93 -16.92 -2.89 -8.29
C ASN A 93 -15.44 -2.87 -8.72
N SER A 94 -14.56 -3.51 -7.95
CA SER A 94 -13.12 -3.54 -8.22
C SER A 94 -12.77 -4.13 -9.59
N LYS A 95 -13.49 -5.17 -10.05
CA LYS A 95 -13.25 -5.83 -11.34
C LYS A 95 -13.64 -4.93 -12.52
N GLU A 96 -14.79 -4.26 -12.41
CA GLU A 96 -15.25 -3.29 -13.40
C GLU A 96 -14.32 -2.08 -13.49
N PHE A 97 -13.80 -1.62 -12.34
CA PHE A 97 -12.83 -0.53 -12.31
C PHE A 97 -11.54 -0.91 -13.05
N GLN A 98 -10.95 -2.08 -12.78
CA GLN A 98 -9.71 -2.50 -13.46
C GLN A 98 -9.90 -2.62 -14.97
N ASN A 99 -11.03 -3.20 -15.41
CA ASN A 99 -11.36 -3.31 -16.83
C ASN A 99 -11.55 -1.93 -17.46
N GLY A 100 -12.31 -1.05 -16.80
CA GLY A 100 -12.59 0.28 -17.32
C GLY A 100 -11.37 1.20 -17.34
N LEU A 101 -10.43 1.02 -16.40
CA LEU A 101 -9.17 1.73 -16.34
C LEU A 101 -8.29 1.39 -17.56
N THR A 102 -8.21 0.09 -17.89
CA THR A 102 -7.47 -0.43 -19.05
C THR A 102 -8.06 0.01 -20.39
N GLN A 103 -9.38 0.20 -20.46
CA GLN A 103 -10.06 0.65 -21.69
C GLN A 103 -9.94 2.15 -21.94
N ARG A 104 -9.87 2.97 -20.88
CA ARG A 104 -9.97 4.44 -20.97
C ARG A 104 -8.63 5.16 -20.86
N PHE A 105 -7.62 4.54 -20.24
CA PHE A 105 -6.32 5.15 -19.97
C PHE A 105 -5.18 4.28 -20.49
N ILE A 106 -4.01 4.89 -20.69
CA ILE A 106 -2.84 4.20 -21.24
C ILE A 106 -2.02 3.64 -20.09
N GLU A 107 -1.73 2.35 -20.14
CA GLU A 107 -0.85 1.67 -19.19
C GLU A 107 0.62 1.74 -19.65
N ARG A 108 1.51 2.15 -18.75
CA ARG A 108 2.98 2.09 -18.91
C ARG A 108 3.62 1.65 -17.61
N ASP A 109 4.38 0.56 -17.67
CA ASP A 109 5.15 0.03 -16.53
C ASP A 109 4.30 -0.19 -15.26
N GLY A 110 3.06 -0.66 -15.44
CA GLY A 110 2.09 -0.90 -14.36
C GLY A 110 1.39 0.36 -13.82
N MET A 111 1.62 1.52 -14.43
CA MET A 111 0.98 2.80 -14.06
C MET A 111 0.04 3.28 -15.15
N PHE A 112 -0.99 4.04 -14.76
CA PHE A 112 -1.96 4.61 -15.70
C PHE A 112 -1.72 6.11 -15.99
N PHE A 113 -1.88 6.49 -17.26
CA PHE A 113 -1.63 7.83 -17.77
C PHE A 113 -2.75 8.34 -18.68
N LEU A 114 -2.93 9.66 -18.69
CA LEU A 114 -3.65 10.34 -19.76
C LEU A 114 -2.85 10.26 -21.07
N PRO A 115 -3.49 10.30 -22.25
CA PRO A 115 -2.80 10.23 -23.53
C PRO A 115 -1.66 11.24 -23.68
N GLU A 116 -1.87 12.47 -23.20
CA GLU A 116 -0.88 13.55 -23.24
C GLU A 116 0.30 13.28 -22.30
N GLN A 117 0.03 12.68 -21.13
CA GLN A 117 1.04 12.35 -20.12
C GLN A 117 1.86 11.13 -20.53
N ALA A 118 1.25 10.16 -21.20
CA ALA A 118 1.93 8.96 -21.68
C ALA A 118 3.01 9.31 -22.72
N ALA A 119 2.71 10.24 -23.64
CA ALA A 119 3.68 10.70 -24.63
C ALA A 119 4.89 11.41 -23.98
N GLU A 120 4.65 12.23 -22.96
CA GLU A 120 5.74 12.87 -22.20
C GLU A 120 6.57 11.85 -21.42
N TYR A 121 5.90 10.86 -20.81
CA TYR A 121 6.56 9.78 -20.08
C TYR A 121 7.45 8.93 -21.00
N ASP A 122 6.95 8.54 -22.17
CA ASP A 122 7.69 7.73 -23.16
C ASP A 122 8.93 8.50 -23.68
N LYS A 123 8.82 9.82 -23.89
CA LYS A 123 9.94 10.69 -24.27
C LYS A 123 11.02 10.75 -23.19
N GLN A 124 10.63 10.90 -21.93
CA GLN A 124 11.57 10.95 -20.81
C GLN A 124 12.19 9.57 -20.53
N LYS A 125 11.48 8.48 -20.83
CA LYS A 125 11.99 7.12 -20.71
C LYS A 125 13.10 6.83 -21.71
N LEU A 126 12.94 7.32 -22.93
CA LEU A 126 14.00 7.28 -23.95
C LEU A 126 15.24 8.09 -23.53
N ALA A 127 15.06 9.21 -22.83
CA ALA A 127 16.15 10.08 -22.40
C ALA A 127 16.90 9.56 -21.14
N SER A 128 16.20 8.90 -20.22
CA SER A 128 16.73 8.50 -18.89
C SER A 128 17.29 7.08 -18.83
N GLY A 129 17.24 6.32 -19.94
CA GLY A 129 17.87 4.99 -20.04
C GLY A 129 17.18 3.88 -19.24
N GLY A 130 16.04 4.16 -18.60
CA GLY A 130 15.26 3.17 -17.85
C GLY A 130 14.56 3.76 -16.63
N ILE A 131 13.68 2.95 -16.04
CA ILE A 131 12.99 3.27 -14.79
C ILE A 131 13.82 2.69 -13.66
N THR A 132 14.25 3.55 -12.74
CA THR A 132 14.71 3.08 -11.44
C THR A 132 13.48 2.67 -10.68
N GLN A 133 13.29 1.36 -10.48
CA GLN A 133 12.41 0.87 -9.42
C GLN A 133 12.83 1.59 -8.15
N THR A 134 11.91 2.39 -7.60
CA THR A 134 12.11 3.03 -6.31
C THR A 134 12.57 1.91 -5.38
N SER A 135 13.82 2.03 -4.88
CA SER A 135 14.31 1.25 -3.76
C SER A 135 13.17 1.23 -2.74
N LEU A 136 12.47 0.10 -2.63
CA LEU A 136 11.41 -0.08 -1.66
C LEU A 136 12.07 0.08 -0.30
N PHE A 137 12.01 1.27 0.26
CA PHE A 137 12.48 1.48 1.63
C PHE A 137 11.58 0.62 2.51
N VAL A 138 12.14 -0.47 3.01
CA VAL A 138 11.48 -1.37 3.96
C VAL A 138 11.40 -0.63 5.29
N LYS A 139 10.24 -0.03 5.54
CA LYS A 139 9.97 0.82 6.71
C LYS A 139 8.96 0.20 7.68
N ASP A 140 8.15 -0.72 7.16
CA ASP A 140 7.04 -1.39 7.83
C ASP A 140 6.88 -2.81 7.28
N GLU A 141 5.99 -3.59 7.89
CA GLU A 141 5.69 -4.94 7.45
C GLU A 141 5.20 -5.01 6.00
N ALA A 142 4.29 -4.11 5.60
CA ALA A 142 3.69 -4.14 4.26
C ALA A 142 4.76 -3.95 3.17
N SER A 143 5.64 -2.97 3.34
CA SER A 143 6.78 -2.73 2.44
C SER A 143 7.82 -3.87 2.49
N ALA A 144 7.99 -4.52 3.64
CA ALA A 144 8.83 -5.72 3.77
C ALA A 144 8.26 -6.88 2.95
N ILE A 145 6.95 -7.14 3.02
CA ILE A 145 6.27 -8.19 2.26
C ILE A 145 6.35 -7.90 0.76
N ASP A 146 6.15 -6.66 0.34
CA ASP A 146 6.26 -6.28 -1.07
C ASP A 146 7.68 -6.48 -1.60
N TRP A 147 8.69 -6.09 -0.81
CA TRP A 147 10.09 -6.33 -1.15
C TRP A 147 10.38 -7.84 -1.27
N LEU A 148 9.95 -8.64 -0.29
CA LEU A 148 10.10 -10.10 -0.32
C LEU A 148 9.40 -10.71 -1.54
N ARG A 149 8.20 -10.23 -1.87
CA ARG A 149 7.44 -10.70 -3.03
C ARG A 149 8.18 -10.42 -4.33
N GLN A 150 8.79 -9.25 -4.49
CA GLN A 150 9.63 -8.94 -5.65
C GLN A 150 10.87 -9.84 -5.73
N GLN A 151 11.56 -10.07 -4.61
CA GLN A 151 12.72 -10.96 -4.57
C GLN A 151 12.35 -12.39 -4.95
N LEU A 152 11.30 -12.95 -4.33
CA LEU A 152 10.87 -14.34 -4.55
C LEU A 152 10.24 -14.55 -5.93
N LYS A 153 9.56 -13.53 -6.48
CA LYS A 153 9.04 -13.58 -7.86
C LYS A 153 10.15 -13.76 -8.88
N ASN A 154 11.26 -13.03 -8.71
CA ASN A 154 12.41 -13.11 -9.60
C ASN A 154 13.27 -14.36 -9.32
N LYS A 155 13.41 -14.71 -8.04
CA LYS A 155 14.29 -15.77 -7.57
C LYS A 155 13.70 -16.48 -6.35
N PRO A 156 13.06 -17.65 -6.54
CA PRO A 156 12.75 -18.55 -5.45
C PRO A 156 14.04 -19.00 -4.74
N GLN A 157 14.17 -18.71 -3.45
CA GLN A 157 15.40 -18.92 -2.69
C GLN A 157 15.13 -19.37 -1.26
N GLY A 158 16.15 -19.98 -0.65
CA GLY A 158 16.09 -20.46 0.71
C GLY A 158 16.29 -19.35 1.75
N PHE A 159 15.96 -19.68 3.00
CA PHE A 159 16.11 -18.76 4.13
C PHE A 159 17.57 -18.28 4.32
N SER A 160 18.55 -19.17 4.14
CA SER A 160 19.98 -18.87 4.29
C SER A 160 20.47 -17.75 3.37
N ASP A 161 19.95 -17.72 2.15
CA ASP A 161 20.36 -16.76 1.12
C ASP A 161 19.62 -15.44 1.27
N LEU A 162 18.37 -15.50 1.74
CA LEU A 162 17.49 -14.34 1.85
C LEU A 162 17.76 -13.52 3.12
N ASN A 163 18.02 -14.18 4.24
CA ASN A 163 18.24 -13.54 5.54
C ASN A 163 19.30 -12.41 5.54
N PRO A 164 20.53 -12.60 5.04
CA PRO A 164 21.54 -11.54 5.06
C PRO A 164 21.13 -10.32 4.23
N VAL A 165 20.43 -10.54 3.10
CA VAL A 165 19.96 -9.45 2.24
C VAL A 165 18.80 -8.70 2.91
N PHE A 166 17.89 -9.42 3.56
CA PHE A 166 16.79 -8.82 4.32
C PHE A 166 17.30 -7.93 5.46
N MET A 167 18.30 -8.41 6.21
CA MET A 167 18.91 -7.64 7.30
C MET A 167 19.54 -6.32 6.84
N GLN A 168 20.05 -6.25 5.60
CA GLN A 168 20.56 -5.01 5.02
C GLN A 168 19.45 -3.97 4.74
N GLN A 169 18.22 -4.42 4.52
CA GLN A 169 17.09 -3.53 4.23
C GLN A 169 16.47 -2.90 5.49
N LEU A 170 16.70 -3.47 6.68
CA LEU A 170 16.12 -3.00 7.94
C LEU A 170 16.66 -1.64 8.43
N GLY A 171 17.61 -1.03 7.73
CA GLY A 171 18.17 0.28 8.10
C GLY A 171 17.15 1.43 8.11
N GLY A 172 15.99 1.26 7.47
CA GLY A 172 14.89 2.22 7.41
C GLY A 172 13.68 1.91 8.29
N TRP A 173 13.78 0.91 9.19
CA TRP A 173 12.62 0.43 9.95
C TRP A 173 12.01 1.50 10.87
N SER A 174 10.68 1.56 10.90
CA SER A 174 9.95 2.51 11.75
C SER A 174 10.18 2.22 13.24
N LYS A 175 10.34 3.29 14.03
CA LYS A 175 10.55 3.18 15.49
C LYS A 175 9.33 2.66 16.24
N ASN A 176 8.15 2.75 15.63
CA ASN A 176 6.88 2.33 16.22
C ASN A 176 6.41 0.96 15.71
N GLU A 177 7.10 0.39 14.72
CA GLU A 177 6.77 -0.91 14.14
C GLU A 177 7.53 -2.03 14.86
N ILE A 178 6.85 -3.14 15.18
CA ILE A 178 7.52 -4.32 15.71
C ILE A 178 8.42 -4.96 14.66
N VAL A 179 9.67 -5.27 15.02
CA VAL A 179 10.56 -6.00 14.11
C VAL A 179 10.12 -7.46 14.09
N LEU A 180 9.53 -7.89 12.98
CA LEU A 180 9.14 -9.29 12.76
C LEU A 180 10.34 -10.10 12.26
N ASP A 181 10.41 -11.37 12.67
CA ASP A 181 11.40 -12.29 12.14
C ASP A 181 11.10 -12.58 10.67
N LEU A 182 12.14 -12.67 9.84
CA LEU A 182 12.01 -13.03 8.45
C LEU A 182 11.28 -14.37 8.27
N ARG A 183 11.55 -15.34 9.15
CA ARG A 183 10.89 -16.64 9.10
C ARG A 183 9.39 -16.50 9.33
N GLU A 184 8.99 -15.63 10.24
CA GLU A 184 7.58 -15.35 10.50
C GLU A 184 6.91 -14.69 9.29
N LEU A 185 7.54 -13.66 8.70
CA LEU A 185 7.05 -13.02 7.48
C LEU A 185 6.89 -14.01 6.32
N LEU A 186 7.87 -14.90 6.14
CA LEU A 186 7.85 -15.94 5.12
C LEU A 186 6.72 -16.94 5.35
N CYS A 187 6.58 -17.47 6.57
CA CYS A 187 5.53 -18.43 6.92
C CYS A 187 4.11 -17.85 6.78
N GLN A 188 3.92 -16.56 7.06
CA GLN A 188 2.61 -15.93 7.03
C GLN A 188 2.17 -15.48 5.62
N ASN A 189 3.12 -15.25 4.70
CA ASN A 189 2.82 -14.62 3.40
C ASN A 189 3.24 -15.44 2.18
N PHE A 190 4.10 -16.45 2.36
CA PHE A 190 4.73 -17.20 1.26
C PHE A 190 4.66 -18.70 1.50
N LEU A 191 4.93 -19.48 0.45
CA LEU A 191 4.96 -20.94 0.53
C LEU A 191 6.40 -21.44 0.46
N CYS A 192 6.71 -22.44 1.27
CA CYS A 192 7.98 -23.16 1.23
C CYS A 192 7.76 -24.53 0.63
N TYR A 193 8.59 -24.91 -0.34
CA TYR A 193 8.53 -26.25 -0.92
C TYR A 193 9.24 -27.26 -0.02
N ASP A 194 8.50 -28.25 0.47
CA ASP A 194 8.94 -29.27 1.43
C ASP A 194 9.57 -30.51 0.79
N GLY A 195 9.38 -30.68 -0.52
CA GLY A 195 9.88 -31.82 -1.29
C GLY A 195 8.95 -33.04 -1.34
N GLN A 196 7.71 -32.93 -0.86
CA GLN A 196 6.75 -34.04 -0.87
C GLN A 196 5.91 -34.08 -2.15
N ASP A 197 5.45 -32.91 -2.60
CA ASP A 197 4.61 -32.77 -3.80
C ASP A 197 5.44 -32.48 -5.06
N GLU A 198 4.78 -32.36 -6.21
CA GLU A 198 5.41 -31.89 -7.44
C GLU A 198 6.01 -30.49 -7.26
N VAL A 199 7.18 -30.25 -7.88
CA VAL A 199 7.85 -28.95 -7.83
C VAL A 199 6.94 -27.87 -8.45
N PRO A 200 6.65 -26.77 -7.72
CA PRO A 200 5.84 -25.66 -8.22
C PRO A 200 6.42 -25.06 -9.50
N ASP A 201 5.54 -24.63 -10.42
CA ASP A 201 5.93 -24.08 -11.73
C ASP A 201 6.90 -22.90 -11.63
N GLN A 202 6.75 -22.07 -10.60
CA GLN A 202 7.64 -20.94 -10.34
C GLN A 202 9.09 -21.40 -10.04
N ILE A 203 9.24 -22.44 -9.22
CA ILE A 203 10.56 -22.99 -8.87
C ILE A 203 11.13 -23.76 -10.06
N HIS A 204 10.31 -24.57 -10.74
CA HIS A 204 10.71 -25.32 -11.93
C HIS A 204 11.23 -24.39 -13.03
N SER A 205 10.48 -23.35 -13.36
CA SER A 205 10.85 -22.35 -14.39
C SER A 205 12.16 -21.64 -14.05
N TYR A 206 12.34 -21.29 -12.78
CA TYR A 206 13.57 -20.66 -12.30
C TYR A 206 14.78 -21.61 -12.38
N LEU A 207 14.62 -22.87 -11.95
CA LEU A 207 15.70 -23.85 -11.94
C LEU A 207 16.11 -24.27 -13.36
N SER A 208 15.16 -24.54 -14.23
CA SER A 208 15.42 -24.94 -15.62
C SER A 208 16.11 -23.84 -16.45
N SER A 209 15.79 -22.57 -16.18
CA SER A 209 16.41 -21.43 -16.87
C SER A 209 17.89 -21.25 -16.47
N ASN A 210 18.20 -21.44 -15.18
CA ASN A 210 19.51 -21.12 -14.62
C ASN A 210 20.50 -22.29 -14.61
N TRP A 211 20.02 -23.53 -14.53
CA TRP A 211 20.87 -24.74 -14.49
C TRP A 211 20.62 -25.63 -15.71
N LYS A 212 21.66 -25.84 -16.53
CA LYS A 212 21.57 -26.65 -17.76
C LYS A 212 21.16 -28.09 -17.49
N GLU A 213 21.62 -28.66 -16.37
CA GLU A 213 21.33 -30.02 -15.92
C GLU A 213 19.88 -30.22 -15.45
N LEU A 214 19.16 -29.13 -15.14
CA LEU A 214 17.77 -29.18 -14.66
C LEU A 214 16.75 -28.87 -15.77
N ARG A 215 17.18 -28.81 -17.04
CA ARG A 215 16.31 -28.53 -18.18
C ARG A 215 15.51 -29.75 -18.59
N ASN A 216 14.24 -29.54 -18.94
CA ASN A 216 13.32 -30.57 -19.41
C ASN A 216 13.13 -31.75 -18.43
N LEU A 217 13.49 -31.58 -17.15
CA LEU A 217 13.21 -32.56 -16.12
C LEU A 217 11.72 -32.53 -15.75
N ALA A 218 11.18 -33.70 -15.40
CA ALA A 218 9.84 -33.81 -14.87
C ALA A 218 9.76 -33.13 -13.49
N LYS A 219 8.56 -32.66 -13.10
CA LYS A 219 8.35 -31.94 -11.84
C LYS A 219 8.60 -32.78 -10.58
N ASN A 220 8.63 -34.10 -10.74
CA ASN A 220 8.88 -35.08 -9.68
C ASN A 220 10.30 -35.67 -9.76
N ASP A 221 11.17 -35.15 -10.61
CA ASP A 221 12.53 -35.66 -10.75
C ASP A 221 13.33 -35.46 -9.44
N PRO A 222 14.00 -36.50 -8.90
CA PRO A 222 14.71 -36.41 -7.62
C PRO A 222 15.79 -35.32 -7.58
N ALA A 223 16.49 -35.05 -8.69
CA ALA A 223 17.52 -34.01 -8.75
C ALA A 223 16.89 -32.62 -8.70
N LEU A 224 15.75 -32.44 -9.37
CA LEU A 224 14.98 -31.21 -9.31
C LEU A 224 14.39 -30.97 -7.92
N VAL A 225 13.74 -31.99 -7.33
CA VAL A 225 13.15 -31.93 -5.98
C VAL A 225 14.22 -31.58 -4.93
N ALA A 226 15.38 -32.23 -4.99
CA ALA A 226 16.49 -31.96 -4.06
C ALA A 226 16.99 -30.50 -4.15
N LYS A 227 17.01 -29.91 -5.35
CA LYS A 227 17.44 -28.51 -5.55
C LYS A 227 16.33 -27.49 -5.25
N ALA A 228 15.08 -27.89 -5.41
CA ALA A 228 13.89 -27.09 -5.15
C ALA A 228 13.56 -26.97 -3.66
N LYS A 229 13.92 -27.99 -2.86
CA LYS A 229 13.63 -28.07 -1.43
C LYS A 229 14.08 -26.81 -0.67
N ASP A 230 13.30 -26.44 0.34
CA ASP A 230 13.52 -25.31 1.25
C ASP A 230 13.50 -23.93 0.57
N ARG A 231 13.10 -23.85 -0.71
CA ARG A 231 12.91 -22.58 -1.42
C ARG A 231 11.54 -22.01 -1.14
N TRP A 232 11.52 -20.72 -0.84
CA TRP A 232 10.32 -19.92 -0.73
C TRP A 232 9.89 -19.41 -2.09
N TYR A 233 8.58 -19.34 -2.33
CA TYR A 233 7.99 -18.86 -3.57
C TYR A 233 6.65 -18.16 -3.31
N VAL A 234 6.15 -17.46 -4.33
CA VAL A 234 4.93 -16.64 -4.22
C VAL A 234 3.71 -17.56 -4.41
N PRO A 235 2.72 -17.54 -3.50
CA PRO A 235 1.52 -18.37 -3.64
C PRO A 235 0.70 -17.96 -4.86
N ASP A 236 0.09 -18.95 -5.52
CA ASP A 236 -0.94 -18.73 -6.55
C ASP A 236 -2.16 -18.04 -5.94
N PRO A 237 -3.00 -17.33 -6.71
CA PRO A 237 -4.14 -16.56 -6.19
C PRO A 237 -5.07 -17.36 -5.26
N ASN A 238 -5.30 -18.65 -5.55
CA ASN A 238 -6.13 -19.51 -4.71
C ASN A 238 -5.49 -19.80 -3.35
N LYS A 239 -4.19 -20.16 -3.34
CA LYS A 239 -3.43 -20.42 -2.10
C LYS A 239 -3.16 -19.14 -1.30
N ALA A 240 -3.04 -18.01 -2.00
CA ALA A 240 -2.87 -16.70 -1.41
C ALA A 240 -4.08 -16.31 -0.55
N GLY A 241 -5.31 -16.60 -1.01
CA GLY A 241 -6.52 -16.32 -0.24
C GLY A 241 -6.63 -17.11 1.07
N ASP A 242 -6.17 -18.37 1.09
CA ASP A 242 -6.18 -19.17 2.32
C ASP A 242 -5.11 -18.68 3.32
N LEU A 243 -3.93 -18.30 2.83
CA LEU A 243 -2.90 -17.66 3.66
C LEU A 243 -3.36 -16.32 4.22
N GLU A 244 -4.04 -15.50 3.41
CA GLU A 244 -4.57 -14.21 3.83
C GLU A 244 -5.59 -14.36 4.96
N LYS A 245 -6.48 -15.35 4.91
CA LYS A 245 -7.43 -15.63 6.01
C LYS A 245 -6.72 -16.05 7.31
N LEU A 246 -5.70 -16.90 7.21
CA LEU A 246 -4.92 -17.32 8.38
C LEU A 246 -4.14 -16.14 8.98
N ARG A 247 -3.56 -15.30 8.13
CA ARG A 247 -2.87 -14.07 8.53
C ARG A 247 -3.85 -13.09 9.18
N GLU A 248 -4.99 -12.82 8.57
CA GLU A 248 -6.04 -11.95 9.13
C GLU A 248 -6.47 -12.41 10.52
N LYS A 249 -6.66 -13.71 10.72
CA LYS A 249 -6.97 -14.26 12.05
C LYS A 249 -5.85 -14.03 13.08
N SER A 250 -4.58 -14.14 12.68
CA SER A 250 -3.44 -13.84 13.54
C SER A 250 -3.37 -12.37 13.90
N LEU A 251 -3.55 -11.49 12.91
CA LEU A 251 -3.55 -10.04 13.07
C LEU A 251 -4.66 -9.57 14.02
N LEU A 252 -5.86 -10.14 13.89
CA LEU A 252 -6.97 -9.85 14.81
C LEU A 252 -6.68 -10.30 16.23
N LYS A 253 -6.03 -11.45 16.42
CA LYS A 253 -5.63 -11.91 17.75
C LYS A 253 -4.65 -10.94 18.41
N GLU A 254 -3.65 -10.46 17.68
CA GLU A 254 -2.71 -9.44 18.17
C GLU A 254 -3.43 -8.11 18.45
N PHE A 255 -4.38 -7.72 17.60
CA PHE A 255 -5.17 -6.51 17.79
C PHE A 255 -6.01 -6.54 19.07
N GLU A 256 -6.58 -7.69 19.44
CA GLU A 256 -7.32 -7.82 20.70
C GLU A 256 -6.43 -7.56 21.92
N GLU A 257 -5.15 -7.92 21.87
CA GLU A 257 -4.19 -7.59 22.92
C GLU A 257 -3.96 -6.07 23.02
N TYR A 258 -3.92 -5.38 21.88
CA TYR A 258 -3.83 -3.92 21.80
C TYR A 258 -5.10 -3.23 22.29
N LYS A 259 -6.28 -3.79 21.98
CA LYS A 259 -7.59 -3.34 22.47
C LYS A 259 -7.66 -3.44 24.00
N ALA A 260 -7.19 -4.55 24.57
CA ALA A 260 -7.16 -4.78 26.02
C ALA A 260 -6.09 -3.96 26.77
N ALA A 261 -5.06 -3.47 26.08
CA ALA A 261 -3.99 -2.69 26.70
C ALA A 261 -4.51 -1.40 27.34
N LYS A 262 -4.12 -1.13 28.59
CA LYS A 262 -4.52 0.10 29.33
C LYS A 262 -3.57 1.29 29.13
N LYS A 263 -2.39 1.05 28.55
CA LYS A 263 -1.33 2.06 28.37
C LYS A 263 -1.18 2.40 26.89
N LYS A 264 -0.57 3.56 26.61
CA LYS A 264 -0.19 3.95 25.25
C LYS A 264 0.79 2.93 24.65
N LEU A 265 0.55 2.57 23.40
CA LEU A 265 1.36 1.62 22.63
C LEU A 265 2.57 2.37 22.06
N LYS A 266 3.78 1.89 22.36
CA LYS A 266 5.02 2.48 21.84
C LYS A 266 5.53 1.77 20.59
N VAL A 267 5.44 0.45 20.60
CA VAL A 267 5.85 -0.45 19.52
C VAL A 267 4.70 -1.44 19.32
N PHE A 268 4.21 -1.56 18.10
CA PHE A 268 3.09 -2.42 17.74
C PHE A 268 3.18 -2.77 16.25
N ARG A 269 2.42 -3.78 15.85
CA ARG A 269 2.29 -4.17 14.44
C ARG A 269 1.25 -3.29 13.76
N ILE A 270 1.65 -2.44 12.80
CA ILE A 270 0.71 -1.50 12.16
C ILE A 270 -0.38 -2.26 11.39
N GLU A 271 -0.02 -3.36 10.74
CA GLU A 271 -0.98 -4.21 10.02
C GLU A 271 -2.08 -4.76 10.93
N ALA A 272 -1.76 -5.16 12.15
CA ALA A 272 -2.76 -5.64 13.11
C ALA A 272 -3.74 -4.52 13.49
N VAL A 273 -3.26 -3.28 13.65
CA VAL A 273 -4.10 -2.12 13.90
C VAL A 273 -5.01 -1.82 12.71
N ARG A 274 -4.49 -1.86 11.47
CA ARG A 274 -5.30 -1.66 10.25
C ARG A 274 -6.41 -2.69 10.12
N THR A 275 -6.09 -3.97 10.31
CA THR A 275 -7.07 -5.06 10.28
C THR A 275 -8.11 -4.88 11.39
N GLY A 276 -7.68 -4.54 12.60
CA GLY A 276 -8.58 -4.28 13.71
C GLY A 276 -9.51 -3.09 13.49
N PHE A 277 -9.00 -1.97 12.97
CA PHE A 277 -9.81 -0.79 12.66
C PHE A 277 -10.86 -1.08 11.59
N LYS A 278 -10.48 -1.83 10.54
CA LYS A 278 -11.43 -2.31 9.53
C LYS A 278 -12.54 -3.15 10.17
N THR A 279 -12.20 -4.10 11.04
CA THR A 279 -13.19 -4.96 11.72
C THR A 279 -14.11 -4.17 12.67
N LEU A 280 -13.56 -3.26 13.48
CA LEU A 280 -14.38 -2.40 14.35
C LEU A 280 -15.31 -1.49 13.55
N TRP A 281 -14.83 -0.98 12.41
CA TRP A 281 -15.62 -0.16 11.51
C TRP A 281 -16.80 -0.96 10.90
N GLU A 282 -16.54 -2.17 10.41
CA GLU A 282 -17.56 -3.07 9.88
C GLU A 282 -18.61 -3.46 10.94
N GLN A 283 -18.19 -3.57 12.21
CA GLN A 283 -19.05 -3.85 13.36
C GLN A 283 -19.73 -2.59 13.94
N GLN A 284 -19.45 -1.40 13.41
CA GLN A 284 -19.93 -0.12 13.92
C GLN A 284 -19.51 0.17 15.37
N GLU A 285 -18.42 -0.43 15.86
CA GLU A 285 -17.86 -0.18 17.19
C GLU A 285 -16.97 1.10 17.20
N PHE A 286 -17.55 2.26 16.84
CA PHE A 286 -16.79 3.51 16.69
C PHE A 286 -16.12 3.97 18.00
N ALA A 287 -16.79 3.80 19.13
CA ALA A 287 -16.24 4.15 20.44
C ALA A 287 -14.98 3.33 20.78
N ALA A 288 -14.97 2.03 20.44
CA ALA A 288 -13.81 1.17 20.65
C ALA A 288 -12.66 1.56 19.71
N LEU A 289 -12.96 1.93 18.47
CA LEU A 289 -11.99 2.38 17.48
C LEU A 289 -11.26 3.65 17.97
N ILE A 290 -12.01 4.66 18.40
CA ILE A 290 -11.47 5.91 18.97
C ILE A 290 -10.62 5.61 20.20
N ALA A 291 -11.12 4.76 21.12
CA ALA A 291 -10.38 4.40 22.33
C ALA A 291 -9.04 3.68 22.05
N VAL A 292 -8.94 2.90 20.97
CA VAL A 292 -7.67 2.31 20.54
C VAL A 292 -6.79 3.35 19.87
N ALA A 293 -7.34 4.23 19.02
CA ALA A 293 -6.60 5.30 18.36
C ALA A 293 -5.91 6.24 19.36
N ASP A 294 -6.57 6.58 20.47
CA ASP A 294 -6.00 7.42 21.55
C ASP A 294 -4.77 6.79 22.24
N LYS A 295 -4.62 5.47 22.13
CA LYS A 295 -3.45 4.74 22.66
C LYS A 295 -2.27 4.78 21.71
N LEU A 296 -2.48 5.10 20.43
CA LEU A 296 -1.45 5.15 19.41
C LEU A 296 -0.69 6.50 19.47
N PRO A 297 0.59 6.53 19.06
CA PRO A 297 1.31 7.77 18.83
C PRO A 297 0.68 8.58 17.68
N SER A 298 0.47 9.88 17.86
CA SER A 298 -0.19 10.74 16.86
C SER A 298 0.55 10.78 15.53
N ASN A 299 1.88 10.68 15.54
CA ASN A 299 2.67 10.60 14.31
C ASN A 299 2.32 9.36 13.48
N VAL A 300 2.08 8.20 14.10
CA VAL A 300 1.73 6.98 13.36
C VAL A 300 0.32 7.08 12.79
N LEU A 301 -0.61 7.64 13.57
CA LEU A 301 -1.99 7.84 13.12
C LEU A 301 -2.08 8.83 11.94
N GLU A 302 -1.30 9.92 11.98
CA GLU A 302 -1.28 10.95 10.93
C GLU A 302 -0.52 10.53 9.66
N GLU A 303 0.55 9.73 9.81
CA GLU A 303 1.36 9.25 8.69
C GLU A 303 0.67 8.12 7.91
N ASP A 304 -0.22 7.36 8.57
CA ASP A 304 -0.96 6.27 7.96
C ASP A 304 -2.34 6.73 7.44
N PRO A 305 -2.54 6.81 6.11
CA PRO A 305 -3.78 7.33 5.55
C PRO A 305 -5.00 6.45 5.85
N VAL A 306 -4.81 5.15 6.06
CA VAL A 306 -5.89 4.19 6.35
C VAL A 306 -6.36 4.36 7.78
N LEU A 307 -5.42 4.40 8.73
CA LEU A 307 -5.73 4.61 10.15
C LEU A 307 -6.36 5.98 10.38
N LEU A 308 -5.80 7.03 9.76
CA LEU A 308 -6.34 8.38 9.84
C LEU A 308 -7.79 8.44 9.32
N MET A 309 -8.04 7.81 8.17
CA MET A 309 -9.38 7.76 7.58
C MET A 309 -10.40 7.14 8.54
N TYR A 310 -10.11 5.96 9.09
CA TYR A 310 -11.03 5.29 10.01
C TYR A 310 -11.26 6.11 11.28
N TYR A 311 -10.22 6.72 11.83
CA TYR A 311 -10.32 7.56 13.01
C TYR A 311 -11.18 8.81 12.76
N ASP A 312 -10.91 9.58 11.71
CA ASP A 312 -11.66 10.80 11.39
C ASP A 312 -13.15 10.50 11.18
N GLN A 313 -13.47 9.38 10.52
CA GLN A 313 -14.84 8.97 10.28
C GLN A 313 -15.53 8.51 11.57
N ALA A 314 -14.86 7.73 12.42
CA ALA A 314 -15.41 7.28 13.69
C ALA A 314 -15.70 8.45 14.63
N VAL A 315 -14.80 9.44 14.71
CA VAL A 315 -15.00 10.66 15.49
C VAL A 315 -16.21 11.45 14.98
N THR A 316 -16.34 11.59 13.65
CA THR A 316 -17.47 12.31 13.05
C THR A 316 -18.79 11.63 13.38
N LEU A 317 -18.89 10.31 13.23
CA LEU A 317 -20.13 9.57 13.51
C LEU A 317 -20.47 9.53 15.00
N SER A 318 -19.47 9.38 15.87
CA SER A 318 -19.69 9.36 17.32
C SER A 318 -20.12 10.71 17.90
N GLN A 319 -19.88 11.83 17.20
CA GLN A 319 -20.35 13.15 17.61
C GLN A 319 -21.80 13.42 17.20
N VAL A 320 -22.28 12.80 16.11
CA VAL A 320 -23.66 12.98 15.63
C VAL A 320 -24.67 12.35 16.59
N ASP A 321 -24.33 11.22 17.22
CA ASP A 321 -25.21 10.55 18.19
C ASP A 321 -25.40 11.34 19.51
N ALA A 322 -24.58 12.36 19.78
CA ALA A 322 -24.66 13.17 21.00
C ALA A 322 -25.55 14.42 20.87
N ASP A 323 -25.85 14.85 19.64
CA ASP A 323 -26.54 16.12 19.37
C ASP A 323 -28.06 15.96 19.10
N ASP A 324 -28.57 14.73 19.00
CA ASP A 324 -29.99 14.42 18.70
C ASP A 324 -30.87 14.12 19.94
N GLU A 325 -30.39 14.38 21.17
CA GLU A 325 -31.23 14.41 22.38
C GLU A 325 -31.72 15.84 22.70
N TRP A 326 -32.71 16.36 21.94
CA TRP A 326 -33.50 17.53 22.36
C TRP A 326 -34.98 17.43 21.96
#